data_AF-A0A1Y4S0T3-F1
#
_entry.id   AF-A0A1Y4S0T3-F1
#
_cell.length_a   1.000
_cell.length_b   1.000
_cell.length_c   1.000
_cell.angle_alpha   90.00
_cell.angle_beta   90.00
_cell.angle_gamma   90.00
#
_symmetry.space_group_name_H-M   'P 1'
#
loop_
_entity.id
_entity.type
_entity.pdbx_description
1 polymer ?
#
loop_
_entity_poly.entity_id
_entity_poly.type
_entity_poly.pdbx_seq_one_letter_code
_entity_poly.pdbx_strand_id
1 'polypeptide(L)'
;MRPFNFTDGPNQARRSAEERARFHRWNVPGKSRVTHPDHGSVVVPHISNLAAIMNAAEVWGCDWVKILDAEVWAVDPSEPVAEMPARYR
;
A
#
# COMPACT_ATOMS: atom_id res chain seq x y z
N MET A 1 -2.98 24.32 -27.66
CA MET A 1 -2.83 23.55 -26.41
C MET A 1 -4.20 23.06 -25.99
N ARG A 2 -4.38 21.76 -25.69
CA ARG A 2 -5.64 21.26 -25.11
C ARG A 2 -5.66 21.63 -23.61
N PRO A 3 -6.82 21.99 -23.05
CA PRO A 3 -6.93 22.23 -21.60
C PRO A 3 -6.67 20.92 -20.84
N PHE A 4 -6.02 21.04 -19.69
CA PHE A 4 -5.81 19.92 -18.78
C PHE A 4 -7.14 19.58 -18.10
N ASN A 5 -7.72 18.41 -18.41
CA ASN A 5 -8.97 17.93 -17.83
C ASN A 5 -8.68 16.82 -16.82
N PHE A 6 -9.11 16.99 -15.57
CA PHE A 6 -8.99 16.00 -14.49
C PHE A 6 -9.76 14.69 -14.74
N THR A 7 -10.53 14.63 -15.82
CA THR A 7 -11.43 13.53 -16.20
C THR A 7 -10.95 12.71 -17.38
N ASP A 8 -9.79 13.02 -17.96
CA ASP A 8 -9.33 12.44 -19.23
C ASP A 8 -8.76 11.00 -19.12
N GLY A 9 -8.85 10.37 -17.94
CA GLY A 9 -8.54 8.95 -17.75
C GLY A 9 -9.82 8.12 -17.57
N PRO A 10 -10.02 7.01 -18.30
CA PRO A 10 -11.17 6.15 -18.10
C PRO A 10 -11.07 5.55 -16.69
N ASN A 11 -11.98 5.92 -15.79
CA ASN A 11 -12.22 5.32 -14.47
C ASN A 11 -11.53 5.89 -13.21
N GLN A 12 -10.77 6.99 -13.25
CA GLN A 12 -10.32 7.61 -11.97
C GLN A 12 -11.45 8.33 -11.23
N ALA A 13 -12.34 9.02 -11.95
CA ALA A 13 -13.49 9.72 -11.39
C ALA A 13 -14.59 8.81 -10.80
N ARG A 14 -14.56 7.50 -11.09
CA ARG A 14 -15.55 6.51 -10.61
C ARG A 14 -15.13 5.76 -9.35
N ARG A 15 -13.86 5.87 -8.94
CA ARG A 15 -13.33 5.17 -7.77
C ARG A 15 -13.64 5.92 -6.49
N SER A 16 -14.01 5.20 -5.44
CA SER A 16 -14.18 5.79 -4.11
C SER A 16 -12.88 6.44 -3.63
N ALA A 17 -12.98 7.36 -2.67
CA ALA A 17 -11.78 7.97 -2.08
C ALA A 17 -10.82 6.91 -1.51
N GLU A 18 -11.36 5.84 -0.93
CA GLU A 18 -10.61 4.71 -0.39
C GLU A 18 -9.88 3.91 -1.47
N GLU A 19 -10.52 3.65 -2.60
CA GLU A 19 -9.91 2.94 -3.73
C GLU A 19 -8.78 3.76 -4.35
N ARG A 20 -8.96 5.08 -4.45
CA ARG A 20 -7.90 6.00 -4.92
C ARG A 20 -6.73 6.02 -3.95
N ALA A 21 -6.99 6.17 -2.65
CA ALA A 21 -5.97 6.16 -1.62
C ALA A 21 -5.19 4.83 -1.61
N ARG A 22 -5.89 3.70 -1.71
CA ARG A 22 -5.28 2.37 -1.82
C ARG A 22 -4.38 2.27 -3.04
N PHE A 23 -4.90 2.61 -4.22
CA PHE A 23 -4.14 2.53 -5.46
C PHE A 23 -2.89 3.41 -5.39
N HIS A 24 -3.00 4.61 -4.82
CA HIS A 24 -1.85 5.48 -4.60
C HIS A 24 -0.81 4.84 -3.67
N ARG A 25 -1.23 4.35 -2.48
CA ARG A 25 -0.31 3.69 -1.53
C ARG A 25 0.44 2.51 -2.14
N TRP A 26 -0.18 1.74 -3.02
CA TRP A 26 0.42 0.55 -3.63
C TRP A 26 1.35 0.84 -4.83
N ASN A 27 1.31 2.06 -5.39
CA ASN A 27 2.10 2.43 -6.58
C ASN A 27 3.24 3.42 -6.27
N VAL A 28 3.56 3.67 -4.99
CA VAL A 28 4.71 4.52 -4.63
C VAL A 28 6.03 3.78 -4.83
N PRO A 29 7.12 4.50 -5.21
CA PRO A 29 8.42 3.87 -5.47
C PRO A 29 9.16 3.44 -4.20
N GLY A 30 8.88 4.09 -3.06
CA GLY A 30 9.51 3.77 -1.79
C GLY A 30 9.10 2.39 -1.30
N LYS A 31 9.98 1.75 -0.52
CA LYS A 31 9.80 0.38 -0.02
C LYS A 31 10.17 0.31 1.45
N SER A 32 9.49 -0.52 2.22
CA SER A 32 9.87 -0.84 3.60
C SER A 32 9.51 -2.27 3.93
N ARG A 33 10.24 -2.86 4.89
CA ARG A 33 9.90 -4.14 5.49
C ARG A 33 9.06 -3.87 6.72
N VAL A 34 7.91 -4.51 6.79
CA VAL A 34 7.06 -4.53 7.98
C VAL A 34 7.21 -5.88 8.63
N THR A 35 7.51 -5.90 9.92
CA THR A 35 7.70 -7.11 10.71
C THR A 35 6.71 -7.12 11.88
N HIS A 36 5.97 -8.22 12.01
CA HIS A 36 5.02 -8.43 13.11
C HIS A 36 5.18 -9.85 13.67
N PRO A 37 5.19 -10.05 15.00
CA PRO A 37 5.42 -11.37 15.62
C PRO A 37 4.53 -12.49 15.08
N ASP A 38 3.24 -12.22 14.89
CA ASP A 38 2.26 -13.24 14.48
C ASP A 38 2.17 -13.46 12.96
N HIS A 39 2.68 -12.53 12.15
CA HIS A 39 2.53 -12.54 10.70
C HIS A 39 3.84 -12.69 9.92
N GLY A 40 4.99 -12.54 10.60
CA GLY A 40 6.31 -12.57 9.98
C GLY A 40 6.70 -11.22 9.38
N SER A 41 7.41 -11.24 8.25
CA SER A 41 7.90 -10.03 7.59
C SER A 41 7.43 -9.95 6.14
N VAL A 42 7.08 -8.74 5.70
CA VAL A 42 6.68 -8.46 4.32
C VAL A 42 7.29 -7.15 3.85
N VAL A 43 7.75 -7.11 2.59
CA VAL A 43 8.22 -5.87 1.95
C VAL A 43 7.07 -5.28 1.16
N VAL A 44 6.74 -4.02 1.45
CA VAL A 44 5.60 -3.31 0.85
C VAL A 44 6.01 -1.92 0.36
N PRO A 45 5.22 -1.29 -0.53
CA PRO A 45 5.42 0.10 -0.87
C PRO A 45 5.28 1.01 0.35
N HIS A 46 6.13 2.04 0.44
CA HIS A 46 6.24 2.95 1.59
C HIS A 46 6.29 4.41 1.15
N ILE A 47 5.43 5.22 1.77
CA ILE A 47 5.47 6.69 1.76
C ILE A 47 5.42 7.25 3.20
N SER A 48 4.92 6.45 4.14
CA SER A 48 4.92 6.68 5.57
C SER A 48 4.79 5.33 6.29
N ASN A 49 5.14 5.27 7.57
CA ASN A 49 5.03 4.03 8.35
C ASN A 49 3.59 3.53 8.42
N LEU A 50 2.62 4.43 8.58
CA LEU A 50 1.20 4.07 8.58
C LEU A 50 0.78 3.46 7.23
N ALA A 51 1.22 4.02 6.10
CA ALA A 51 0.90 3.46 4.79
C ALA A 51 1.48 2.05 4.60
N ALA A 52 2.69 1.81 5.11
CA ALA A 52 3.30 0.48 5.07
C ALA A 52 2.54 -0.53 5.96
N ILE A 53 2.14 -0.14 7.17
CA ILE A 53 1.31 -0.99 8.04
C ILE A 53 -0.02 -1.33 7.35
N MET A 54 -0.70 -0.35 6.75
CA MET A 54 -1.94 -0.60 6.00
C MET A 54 -1.71 -1.58 4.83
N ASN A 55 -0.63 -1.43 4.07
CA ASN A 55 -0.31 -2.33 2.96
C ASN A 55 0.03 -3.75 3.47
N ALA A 56 0.77 -3.87 4.59
CA ALA A 56 1.08 -5.15 5.22
C ALA A 56 -0.19 -5.85 5.73
N ALA A 57 -1.09 -5.12 6.37
CA ALA A 57 -2.39 -5.63 6.80
C ALA A 57 -3.21 -6.18 5.63
N GLU A 58 -3.20 -5.49 4.48
CA GLU A 58 -3.86 -5.98 3.27
C GLU A 58 -3.23 -7.29 2.75
N VAL A 59 -1.91 -7.47 2.85
CA VAL A 59 -1.23 -8.73 2.48
C VAL A 59 -1.58 -9.85 3.44
N TRP A 60 -1.65 -9.55 4.74
CA TRP A 60 -1.96 -10.53 5.78
C TRP A 60 -3.46 -10.80 5.92
N GLY A 61 -4.32 -10.04 5.24
CA GLY A 61 -5.77 -10.19 5.30
C GLY A 61 -6.35 -9.83 6.66
N CYS A 62 -5.77 -8.84 7.35
CA CYS A 62 -6.23 -8.37 8.66
C CYS A 62 -6.55 -6.87 8.66
N ASP A 63 -7.20 -6.41 9.73
CA ASP A 63 -7.40 -4.98 9.97
C ASP A 63 -6.08 -4.36 10.46
N TRP A 64 -5.65 -3.27 9.82
CA TRP A 64 -4.41 -2.58 10.13
C TRP A 64 -4.35 -2.08 11.57
N VAL A 65 -5.50 -1.82 12.21
CA VAL A 65 -5.55 -1.43 13.63
C VAL A 65 -5.04 -2.56 14.55
N LYS A 66 -5.10 -3.81 14.10
CA LYS A 66 -4.65 -4.98 14.89
C LYS A 66 -3.14 -5.21 14.88
N ILE A 67 -2.40 -4.47 14.04
CA ILE A 67 -0.94 -4.66 13.85
C ILE A 67 -0.19 -3.32 14.00
N LEU A 68 -0.71 -2.41 14.85
CA LEU A 68 -0.11 -1.10 15.08
C LEU A 68 1.26 -1.14 15.76
N ASP A 69 1.57 -2.26 16.40
CA ASP A 69 2.85 -2.60 17.02
C ASP A 69 3.86 -3.20 16.02
N ALA A 70 3.49 -3.34 14.75
CA ALA A 70 4.42 -3.79 13.71
C ALA A 70 5.59 -2.80 13.53
N GLU A 71 6.79 -3.34 13.41
CA GLU A 71 8.00 -2.55 13.17
C GLU A 71 8.18 -2.29 11.67
N VAL A 72 8.63 -1.09 11.33
CA VAL A 72 8.86 -0.67 9.93
C VAL A 72 10.33 -0.33 9.74
N TRP A 73 10.98 -1.04 8.83
CA TRP A 73 12.41 -0.96 8.56
C TRP A 73 12.69 -0.54 7.12
N ALA A 74 13.78 0.20 6.93
CA ALA A 74 14.34 0.45 5.60
C ALA A 74 14.82 -0.87 4.99
N VAL A 75 14.70 -1.00 3.66
CA VAL A 75 15.07 -2.22 2.93
C VAL A 75 16.04 -1.90 1.81
N ASP A 76 16.76 -2.94 1.36
CA ASP A 76 17.54 -2.81 0.15
C ASP A 76 16.59 -2.62 -1.07
N PRO A 77 16.87 -1.68 -1.98
CA PRO A 77 16.05 -1.44 -3.17
C PRO A 77 15.90 -2.66 -4.09
N SER A 78 16.77 -3.66 -4.01
CA SER A 78 16.68 -4.90 -4.78
C SER A 78 15.66 -5.90 -4.23
N GLU A 79 15.21 -5.73 -2.99
CA GLU A 79 14.25 -6.65 -2.39
C GLU A 79 12.89 -6.62 -3.15
N PRO A 80 12.31 -7.81 -3.40
CA PRO A 80 11.03 -7.92 -4.08
C PRO A 80 9.93 -7.35 -3.18
N VAL A 81 9.07 -6.52 -3.77
CA VAL A 81 7.89 -5.97 -3.11
C VAL A 81 6.74 -6.94 -3.27
N ALA A 82 5.93 -7.10 -2.22
CA ALA A 82 4.71 -7.91 -2.29
C ALA A 82 3.78 -7.40 -3.40
N GLU A 83 3.11 -8.33 -4.08
CA GLU A 83 2.09 -7.97 -5.06
C GLU A 83 0.86 -7.40 -4.35
N MET A 84 0.24 -6.38 -4.95
CA MET A 84 -0.98 -5.77 -4.42
C MET A 84 -2.10 -6.83 -4.37
N PRO A 85 -2.61 -7.20 -3.18
CA PRO A 85 -3.64 -8.22 -3.07
C PRO A 85 -4.92 -7.81 -3.80
N ALA A 86 -5.63 -8.78 -4.38
CA ALA A 86 -7.00 -8.54 -4.81
C ALA A 86 -7.86 -8.28 -3.56
N ARG A 87 -8.68 -7.23 -3.54
CA ARG A 87 -9.65 -7.01 -2.46
C ARG A 87 -10.62 -8.20 -2.46
N TYR A 88 -10.43 -9.16 -1.56
CA TYR A 88 -11.40 -10.23 -1.33
C TYR A 88 -12.15 -9.97 -0.03
N ARG A 89 -13.44 -9.65 -0.23
CA ARG A 89 -14.58 -9.58 0.69
C ARG A 89 -14.44 -8.78 1.98
#